data_AF-A0A7Y5BS17-F1
#
_entry.id   AF-A0A7Y5BS17-F1
#
_cell.length_a   1.000
_cell.length_b   1.000
_cell.length_c   1.000
_cell.angle_alpha   90.00
_cell.angle_beta   90.00
_cell.angle_gamma   90.00
#
_symmetry.space_group_name_H-M   'P 1'
#
loop_
_entity.id
_entity.type
_entity.pdbx_description
1 polymer ?
#
loop_
_entity_poly.entity_id
_entity_poly.type
_entity_poly.pdbx_seq_one_letter_code
_entity_poly.pdbx_strand_id
1 'polypeptide(L)'
;MSHPPSSPLIIGGGIAGLFAALHLAERGLNPRLLEAHPQFVGGRIAGGETISFDYQGQTWQFRAEHGVHGIWNPYVNLKATLARHALTPDFVPALEESWLYKHHGRLSITPAGSLIRYSWIAAPLHYLMLFLHPRFLNALGLDDWASLLHAWGGILYGLGVDPLAEDQPLTGQTLDDLTRTWSPALRAFVVGLTRNGMAAPAEEVPLAGFLAFLRFYTLLRRDNWQFSYLPADGGTALSEPLVAKITALGGTVTLNARVTDLEQTPNGWQIHATSLNT
;
A
#
# COMPACT_ATOMS: atom_id res chain seq x y z
N MET A 1 43.56 -14.71 -12.04
CA MET A 1 42.73 -15.33 -10.99
C MET A 1 41.47 -14.51 -10.87
N SER A 2 40.31 -15.05 -11.28
CA SER A 2 39.02 -14.38 -11.10
C SER A 2 38.70 -14.36 -9.61
N HIS A 3 38.59 -13.17 -9.02
CA HIS A 3 38.01 -13.07 -7.68
C HIS A 3 36.62 -13.70 -7.73
N PRO A 4 36.24 -14.56 -6.75
CA PRO A 4 34.85 -14.95 -6.63
C PRO A 4 34.01 -13.66 -6.56
N PRO A 5 32.89 -13.57 -7.28
CA PRO A 5 32.06 -12.38 -7.24
C PRO A 5 31.71 -12.09 -5.78
N SER A 6 31.94 -10.86 -5.35
CA SER A 6 31.54 -10.42 -4.02
C SER A 6 30.04 -10.65 -3.87
N SER A 7 29.65 -11.39 -2.82
CA SER A 7 28.24 -11.62 -2.51
C SER A 7 27.51 -10.28 -2.41
N PRO A 8 26.38 -10.08 -3.10
CA PRO A 8 25.61 -8.85 -3.03
C PRO A 8 25.22 -8.54 -1.59
N LEU A 9 25.39 -7.29 -1.16
CA LEU A 9 24.91 -6.81 0.12
C LEU A 9 23.65 -5.98 -0.07
N ILE A 10 22.63 -6.25 0.74
CA ILE A 10 21.37 -5.51 0.81
C ILE A 10 21.29 -4.86 2.18
N ILE A 11 20.94 -3.58 2.19
CA ILE A 11 20.79 -2.80 3.42
C ILE A 11 19.31 -2.50 3.60
N GLY A 12 18.74 -2.97 4.70
CA GLY A 12 17.33 -2.90 5.02
C GLY A 12 16.56 -4.18 4.68
N GLY A 13 15.95 -4.77 5.70
CA GLY A 13 15.05 -5.92 5.67
C GLY A 13 13.59 -5.54 5.50
N GLY A 14 13.28 -4.39 4.90
CA GLY A 14 11.93 -4.07 4.43
C GLY A 14 11.50 -4.98 3.27
N ILE A 15 10.22 -4.91 2.87
CA ILE A 15 9.70 -5.68 1.71
C ILE A 15 10.58 -5.54 0.46
N ALA A 16 11.04 -4.33 0.12
CA ALA A 16 11.93 -4.14 -1.02
C ALA A 16 13.23 -4.94 -0.91
N GLY A 17 13.88 -4.91 0.27
CA GLY A 17 15.12 -5.64 0.52
C GLY A 17 14.92 -7.15 0.56
N LEU A 18 13.82 -7.62 1.16
CA LEU A 18 13.47 -9.05 1.19
C LEU A 18 13.22 -9.60 -0.22
N PHE A 19 12.44 -8.90 -1.06
CA PHE A 19 12.24 -9.34 -2.44
C PHE A 19 13.52 -9.26 -3.28
N ALA A 20 14.35 -8.23 -3.09
CA ALA A 20 15.67 -8.17 -3.73
C ALA A 20 16.55 -9.36 -3.34
N ALA A 21 16.61 -9.69 -2.04
CA ALA A 21 17.35 -10.84 -1.54
C ALA A 21 16.80 -12.16 -2.12
N LEU A 22 15.48 -12.32 -2.16
CA LEU A 22 14.85 -13.51 -2.74
C LEU A 22 15.22 -13.67 -4.23
N HIS A 23 15.15 -12.59 -5.01
CA HIS A 23 15.48 -12.61 -6.44
C HIS A 23 16.97 -12.85 -6.73
N LEU A 24 17.87 -12.44 -5.84
CA LEU A 24 19.29 -12.73 -5.97
C LEU A 24 19.61 -14.16 -5.50
N ALA A 25 19.00 -14.61 -4.40
CA ALA A 25 19.18 -15.95 -3.86
C ALA A 25 18.66 -17.02 -4.84
N GLU A 26 17.51 -16.82 -5.49
CA GLU A 26 17.00 -17.74 -6.51
C GLU A 26 17.92 -17.90 -7.73
N ARG A 27 18.86 -16.96 -7.93
CA ARG A 27 19.88 -16.99 -8.99
C ARG A 27 21.23 -17.53 -8.50
N GLY A 28 21.31 -18.02 -7.26
CA GLY A 28 22.54 -18.56 -6.68
C GLY A 28 23.58 -17.50 -6.31
N LEU A 29 23.18 -16.24 -6.15
CA LEU A 29 24.10 -15.13 -5.86
C LEU A 29 24.39 -14.95 -4.35
N ASN A 30 23.81 -15.78 -3.48
CA ASN A 30 24.06 -15.82 -2.02
C ASN A 30 24.08 -14.42 -1.36
N PRO A 31 22.99 -13.63 -1.48
CA PRO A 31 22.95 -12.27 -0.97
C PRO A 31 23.04 -12.24 0.56
N ARG A 32 23.63 -11.17 1.08
CA ARG A 32 23.68 -10.86 2.51
C ARG A 32 22.76 -9.66 2.76
N LEU A 33 21.80 -9.79 3.64
CA LEU A 33 20.87 -8.71 4.02
C LEU A 33 21.16 -8.28 5.46
N LEU A 34 21.32 -6.97 5.68
CA LEU A 34 21.48 -6.37 7.00
C LEU A 34 20.23 -5.57 7.36
N GLU A 35 19.59 -5.91 8.47
CA GLU A 35 18.43 -5.19 9.02
C GLU A 35 18.80 -4.54 10.36
N ALA A 36 18.43 -3.27 10.51
CA ALA A 36 18.78 -2.48 11.68
C ALA A 36 17.95 -2.86 12.92
N HIS A 37 16.71 -3.32 12.75
CA HIS A 37 15.86 -3.74 13.84
C HIS A 37 16.42 -5.01 14.52
N PRO A 38 16.46 -5.07 15.86
CA PRO A 38 17.13 -6.16 16.57
C PRO A 38 16.40 -7.50 16.45
N GLN A 39 15.06 -7.48 16.34
CA GLN A 39 14.23 -8.69 16.46
C GLN A 39 13.29 -8.98 15.29
N PHE A 40 13.03 -8.01 14.42
CA PHE A 40 11.95 -8.09 13.44
C PHE A 40 12.45 -7.68 12.06
N VAL A 41 11.77 -8.21 11.03
CA VAL A 41 12.06 -7.97 9.62
C VAL A 41 10.74 -7.69 8.90
N GLY A 42 10.79 -7.01 7.76
CA GLY A 42 9.62 -6.54 7.01
C GLY A 42 9.53 -5.01 6.95
N GLY A 43 10.26 -4.29 7.81
CA GLY A 43 10.17 -2.83 7.87
C GLY A 43 8.75 -2.41 8.27
N ARG A 44 8.05 -1.67 7.40
CA ARG A 44 6.68 -1.18 7.69
C ARG A 44 5.62 -2.29 7.80
N ILE A 45 5.86 -3.46 7.22
CA ILE A 45 4.95 -4.62 7.33
C ILE A 45 5.41 -5.61 8.41
N ALA A 46 6.45 -5.29 9.17
CA ALA A 46 6.92 -6.19 10.22
C ALA A 46 5.81 -6.36 11.28
N GLY A 47 5.65 -7.60 11.74
CA GLY A 47 4.98 -7.87 13.00
C GLY A 47 5.85 -7.39 14.16
N GLY A 48 5.21 -6.94 15.23
CA GLY A 48 5.84 -6.52 16.48
C GLY A 48 5.69 -7.57 17.57
N GLU A 49 5.81 -7.12 18.81
CA GLU A 49 5.59 -7.93 20.00
C GLU A 49 4.14 -8.42 20.08
N THR A 50 3.95 -9.58 20.70
CA THR A 50 2.61 -10.09 21.01
C THR A 50 2.01 -9.28 22.15
N ILE A 51 0.91 -8.59 21.87
CA ILE A 51 0.11 -7.89 22.87
C ILE A 51 -0.96 -8.85 23.37
N SER A 52 -1.12 -8.93 24.69
CA SER A 52 -2.14 -9.75 25.35
C SER A 52 -2.98 -8.90 26.29
N PHE A 53 -4.31 -9.05 26.27
CA PHE A 53 -5.20 -8.43 27.24
C PHE A 53 -6.46 -9.25 27.48
N ASP A 54 -7.05 -9.11 28.66
CA ASP A 54 -8.30 -9.76 29.02
C ASP A 54 -9.50 -8.84 28.71
N TYR A 55 -10.46 -9.36 27.97
CA TYR A 55 -11.70 -8.64 27.66
C TYR A 55 -12.87 -9.61 27.53
N GLN A 56 -13.99 -9.29 28.19
CA GLN A 56 -15.20 -10.13 28.24
C GLN A 56 -14.95 -11.58 28.69
N GLY A 57 -14.02 -11.78 29.65
CA GLY A 57 -13.71 -13.11 30.18
C GLY A 57 -12.85 -13.99 29.26
N GLN A 58 -12.32 -13.43 28.17
CA GLN A 58 -11.38 -14.09 27.26
C GLN A 58 -10.06 -13.32 27.23
N THR A 59 -8.94 -14.05 27.21
CA THR A 59 -7.63 -13.48 26.90
C THR A 59 -7.48 -13.39 25.38
N TRP A 60 -7.27 -12.17 24.88
CA TRP A 60 -7.01 -11.87 23.48
C TRP A 60 -5.50 -11.71 23.27
N GLN A 61 -4.98 -12.29 22.19
CA GLN A 61 -3.57 -12.16 21.83
C GLN A 61 -3.42 -11.91 20.33
N PHE A 62 -2.61 -10.92 19.96
CA PHE A 62 -2.21 -10.66 18.59
C PHE A 62 -0.85 -9.94 18.56
N ARG A 63 -0.13 -10.06 17.44
CA ARG A 63 1.11 -9.29 17.24
C ARG A 63 0.77 -7.86 16.85
N ALA A 64 1.47 -6.90 17.45
CA ALA A 64 1.35 -5.51 17.06
C ALA A 64 1.73 -5.35 15.58
N GLU A 65 1.06 -4.46 14.87
CA GLU A 65 1.43 -4.07 13.51
C GLU A 65 1.52 -2.55 13.40
N HIS A 66 2.42 -2.07 12.53
CA HIS A 66 2.56 -0.64 12.28
C HIS A 66 1.33 -0.05 11.57
N GLY A 67 0.60 -0.86 10.79
CA GLY A 67 -0.54 -0.37 10.02
C GLY A 67 -1.33 -1.49 9.36
N VAL A 68 -2.42 -1.09 8.71
CA VAL A 68 -3.28 -2.00 7.95
C VAL A 68 -2.72 -2.18 6.54
N HIS A 69 -2.51 -3.43 6.14
CA HIS A 69 -1.93 -3.77 4.83
C HIS A 69 -2.98 -4.42 3.94
N GLY A 70 -3.32 -3.76 2.83
CA GLY A 70 -4.12 -4.32 1.76
C GLY A 70 -3.24 -4.82 0.60
N ILE A 71 -3.61 -5.96 0.03
CA ILE A 71 -3.00 -6.50 -1.20
C ILE A 71 -4.02 -6.37 -2.32
N TRP A 72 -3.83 -5.36 -3.17
CA TRP A 72 -4.74 -5.06 -4.27
C TRP A 72 -4.58 -6.00 -5.46
N ASN A 73 -5.64 -6.11 -6.26
CA ASN A 73 -5.64 -6.90 -7.49
C ASN A 73 -4.47 -6.62 -8.45
N PRO A 74 -4.12 -5.36 -8.76
CA PRO A 74 -3.00 -5.03 -9.64
C PRO A 74 -1.60 -5.32 -9.08
N TYR A 75 -1.45 -5.84 -7.85
CA TYR A 75 -0.14 -6.23 -7.29
C TYR A 75 0.39 -7.55 -7.91
N VAL A 76 0.41 -7.63 -9.24
CA VAL A 76 0.71 -8.85 -10.00
C VAL A 76 2.14 -9.32 -9.78
N ASN A 77 3.11 -8.42 -9.64
CA ASN A 77 4.51 -8.76 -9.39
C ASN A 77 4.71 -9.42 -8.02
N LEU A 78 4.02 -8.90 -6.99
CA LEU A 78 4.01 -9.46 -5.65
C LEU A 78 3.38 -10.87 -5.68
N LYS A 79 2.15 -10.97 -6.19
CA LYS A 79 1.40 -12.23 -6.24
C LYS A 79 2.14 -13.31 -7.05
N ALA A 80 2.69 -12.96 -8.20
CA ALA A 80 3.46 -13.89 -9.03
C ALA A 80 4.75 -14.36 -8.35
N THR A 81 5.43 -13.48 -7.60
CA THR A 81 6.64 -13.86 -6.88
C THR A 81 6.34 -14.76 -5.69
N LEU A 82 5.29 -14.47 -4.93
CA LEU A 82 4.84 -15.35 -3.84
C LEU A 82 4.43 -16.73 -4.36
N ALA A 83 3.65 -16.78 -5.44
CA ALA A 83 3.22 -18.05 -6.04
C ALA A 83 4.40 -18.89 -6.54
N ARG A 84 5.36 -18.27 -7.24
CA ARG A 84 6.57 -18.95 -7.75
C ARG A 84 7.41 -19.61 -6.65
N HIS A 85 7.37 -19.07 -5.42
CA HIS A 85 8.13 -19.58 -4.29
C HIS A 85 7.29 -20.41 -3.30
N ALA A 86 6.02 -20.69 -3.63
CA ALA A 86 5.05 -21.33 -2.75
C ALA A 86 4.90 -20.60 -1.40
N LEU A 87 4.90 -19.26 -1.45
CA LEU A 87 4.75 -18.35 -0.31
C LEU A 87 3.43 -17.57 -0.33
N THR A 88 2.50 -17.92 -1.22
CA THR A 88 1.19 -17.24 -1.29
C THR A 88 0.40 -17.52 -0.01
N PRO A 89 0.09 -16.50 0.81
CA PRO A 89 -0.75 -16.68 1.99
C PRO A 89 -2.20 -16.90 1.57
N ASP A 90 -2.99 -17.46 2.48
CA ASP A 90 -4.45 -17.55 2.35
C ASP A 90 -5.06 -16.14 2.53
N PHE A 91 -5.02 -15.35 1.46
CA PHE A 91 -5.52 -13.98 1.47
C PHE A 91 -6.99 -13.92 1.91
N VAL A 92 -7.30 -12.99 2.82
CA VAL A 92 -8.65 -12.78 3.33
C VAL A 92 -9.31 -11.64 2.54
N PRO A 93 -10.33 -11.90 1.71
CA PRO A 93 -10.90 -10.87 0.85
C PRO A 93 -11.58 -9.75 1.65
N ALA A 94 -11.35 -8.49 1.25
CA ALA A 94 -12.08 -7.37 1.83
C ALA A 94 -13.55 -7.40 1.35
N LEU A 95 -14.47 -7.66 2.28
CA LEU A 95 -15.89 -7.85 1.98
C LEU A 95 -16.64 -6.54 1.76
N GLU A 96 -16.30 -5.50 2.51
CA GLU A 96 -16.96 -4.20 2.47
C GLU A 96 -15.94 -3.06 2.59
N GLU A 97 -16.23 -1.95 1.93
CA GLU A 97 -15.55 -0.68 2.16
C GLU A 97 -16.60 0.42 2.22
N SER A 98 -16.83 0.91 3.44
CA SER A 98 -17.89 1.84 3.75
C SER A 98 -17.35 3.23 4.04
N TRP A 99 -17.97 4.24 3.42
CA TRP A 99 -17.78 5.64 3.75
C TRP A 99 -18.72 6.03 4.89
N LEU A 100 -18.11 6.45 6.00
CA LEU A 100 -18.82 6.99 7.16
C LEU A 100 -18.70 8.51 7.12
N TYR A 101 -19.84 9.19 7.03
CA TYR A 101 -19.90 10.64 6.94
C TYR A 101 -20.84 11.22 7.98
N LYS A 102 -20.30 12.08 8.87
CA LYS A 102 -21.08 12.78 9.89
C LYS A 102 -21.18 14.26 9.53
N HIS A 103 -22.39 14.75 9.37
CA HIS A 103 -22.68 16.15 9.06
C HIS A 103 -23.97 16.61 9.75
N HIS A 104 -23.95 17.80 10.37
CA HIS A 104 -25.06 18.34 11.18
C HIS A 104 -25.68 17.33 12.16
N GLY A 105 -24.85 16.55 12.86
CA GLY A 105 -25.31 15.56 13.84
C GLY A 105 -25.85 14.25 13.25
N ARG A 106 -26.02 14.15 11.91
CA ARG A 106 -26.44 12.93 11.23
C ARG A 106 -25.24 12.13 10.75
N LEU A 107 -25.19 10.85 11.11
CA LEU A 107 -24.22 9.88 10.58
C LEU A 107 -24.85 9.12 9.40
N SER A 108 -24.16 9.10 8.27
CA SER A 108 -24.52 8.32 7.09
C SER A 108 -23.45 7.26 6.82
N ILE A 109 -23.88 6.07 6.41
CA ILE A 109 -23.00 4.95 6.07
C ILE A 109 -23.36 4.48 4.67
N THR A 110 -22.40 4.53 3.76
CA THR A 110 -22.56 4.07 2.37
C THR A 110 -21.45 3.10 2.01
N PRO A 111 -21.74 1.91 1.44
CA PRO A 111 -20.73 0.94 1.02
C PRO A 111 -20.03 1.38 -0.28
N ALA A 112 -19.40 2.54 -0.25
CA ALA A 112 -18.96 3.28 -1.44
C ALA A 112 -17.96 2.47 -2.29
N GLY A 113 -16.96 1.85 -1.66
CA GLY A 113 -15.99 1.03 -2.38
C GLY A 113 -16.62 -0.22 -2.98
N SER A 114 -17.64 -0.80 -2.32
CA SER A 114 -18.39 -1.95 -2.83
C SER A 114 -19.19 -1.58 -4.09
N LEU A 115 -19.83 -0.41 -4.07
CA LEU A 115 -20.61 0.12 -5.21
C LEU A 115 -19.73 0.41 -6.43
N ILE A 116 -18.47 0.83 -6.20
CA ILE A 116 -17.49 1.04 -7.27
C ILE A 116 -16.99 -0.30 -7.82
N ARG A 117 -16.46 -1.20 -6.97
CA ARG A 117 -15.77 -2.42 -7.43
C ARG A 117 -16.69 -3.48 -8.02
N TYR A 118 -17.92 -3.61 -7.50
CA TYR A 118 -18.92 -4.57 -7.97
C TYR A 118 -19.97 -3.92 -8.88
N SER A 119 -19.66 -2.74 -9.42
CA SER A 119 -20.53 -2.08 -10.38
C SER A 119 -20.78 -2.96 -11.59
N TRP A 120 -22.03 -3.09 -12.01
CA TRP A 120 -22.37 -3.76 -13.26
C TRP A 120 -22.03 -2.90 -14.48
N ILE A 121 -21.87 -1.58 -14.29
CA ILE A 121 -21.41 -0.65 -15.32
C ILE A 121 -19.90 -0.84 -15.54
N ALA A 122 -19.48 -0.90 -16.81
CA ALA A 122 -18.08 -1.09 -17.16
C ALA A 122 -17.22 0.14 -16.81
N ALA A 123 -15.93 -0.08 -16.54
CA ALA A 123 -14.97 1.01 -16.42
C ALA A 123 -14.87 1.77 -17.76
N PRO A 124 -14.66 3.10 -17.74
CA PRO A 124 -14.46 3.96 -16.56
C PRO A 124 -15.77 4.51 -15.93
N LEU A 125 -16.94 4.07 -16.39
CA LEU A 125 -18.24 4.61 -15.97
C LEU A 125 -18.80 3.97 -14.69
N HIS A 126 -18.10 3.01 -14.09
CA HIS A 126 -18.54 2.25 -12.92
C HIS A 126 -18.88 3.10 -11.70
N TYR A 127 -18.24 4.27 -11.53
CA TYR A 127 -18.53 5.22 -10.46
C TYR A 127 -19.94 5.82 -10.53
N LEU A 128 -20.60 5.82 -11.69
CA LEU A 128 -22.00 6.27 -11.79
C LEU A 128 -22.91 5.48 -10.86
N MET A 129 -22.59 4.20 -10.61
CA MET A 129 -23.34 3.39 -9.65
C MET A 129 -23.25 3.95 -8.22
N LEU A 130 -22.12 4.54 -7.83
CA LEU A 130 -22.00 5.25 -6.56
C LEU A 130 -22.82 6.54 -6.57
N PHE A 131 -22.65 7.38 -7.60
CA PHE A 131 -23.27 8.69 -7.67
C PHE A 131 -24.79 8.65 -7.81
N LEU A 132 -25.35 7.55 -8.31
CA LEU A 132 -26.80 7.33 -8.42
C LEU A 132 -27.37 6.53 -7.25
N HIS A 133 -26.54 6.07 -6.30
CA HIS A 133 -27.00 5.20 -5.23
C HIS A 133 -27.77 5.97 -4.15
N PRO A 134 -28.98 5.54 -3.74
CA PRO A 134 -29.81 6.27 -2.78
C PRO A 134 -29.12 6.56 -1.44
N ARG A 135 -28.34 5.62 -0.90
CA ARG A 135 -27.61 5.85 0.37
C ARG A 135 -26.54 6.93 0.24
N PHE A 136 -25.87 7.00 -0.92
CA PHE A 136 -24.86 8.01 -1.19
C PHE A 136 -25.52 9.37 -1.34
N LEU A 137 -26.54 9.47 -2.20
CA LEU A 137 -27.31 10.70 -2.42
C LEU A 137 -27.98 11.21 -1.14
N ASN A 138 -28.48 10.32 -0.29
CA ASN A 138 -29.07 10.69 1.00
C ASN A 138 -28.04 11.19 2.01
N ALA A 139 -26.77 10.80 1.88
CA ALA A 139 -25.69 11.32 2.72
C ALA A 139 -25.34 12.77 2.36
N LEU A 140 -25.60 13.16 1.11
CA LEU A 140 -25.38 14.50 0.55
C LEU A 140 -26.57 15.44 0.84
N GLY A 141 -26.29 16.74 1.01
CA GLY A 141 -27.29 17.80 0.99
C GLY A 141 -27.62 18.25 -0.43
N LEU A 142 -28.70 19.02 -0.64
CA LEU A 142 -29.09 19.48 -1.98
C LEU A 142 -27.99 20.30 -2.68
N ASP A 143 -27.24 21.10 -1.93
CA ASP A 143 -26.13 21.90 -2.45
C ASP A 143 -24.97 21.03 -2.98
N ASP A 144 -24.79 19.82 -2.44
CA ASP A 144 -23.77 18.87 -2.89
C ASP A 144 -24.15 18.23 -4.25
N TRP A 145 -25.43 18.19 -4.62
CA TRP A 145 -25.87 17.51 -5.85
C TRP A 145 -25.34 18.21 -7.11
N ALA A 146 -25.32 19.53 -7.14
CA ALA A 146 -24.71 20.28 -8.24
C ALA A 146 -23.19 20.03 -8.32
N SER A 147 -22.56 19.77 -7.17
CA SER A 147 -21.14 19.46 -7.09
C SER A 147 -20.77 18.07 -7.61
N LEU A 148 -21.73 17.15 -7.72
CA LEU A 148 -21.49 15.84 -8.37
C LEU A 148 -20.98 15.98 -9.80
N LEU A 149 -21.41 17.01 -10.53
CA LEU A 149 -20.91 17.28 -11.88
C LEU A 149 -19.42 17.67 -11.87
N HIS A 150 -18.96 18.38 -10.85
CA HIS A 150 -17.55 18.73 -10.68
C HIS A 150 -16.73 17.51 -10.29
N ALA A 151 -17.26 16.68 -9.38
CA ALA A 151 -16.63 15.41 -9.02
C ALA A 151 -16.50 14.47 -10.22
N TRP A 152 -17.54 14.38 -11.04
CA TRP A 152 -17.51 13.65 -12.30
C TRP A 152 -16.49 14.22 -13.29
N GLY A 153 -16.42 15.55 -13.40
CA GLY A 153 -15.39 16.24 -14.18
C GLY A 153 -13.97 15.85 -13.76
N GLY A 154 -13.71 15.68 -12.46
CA GLY A 154 -12.41 15.19 -11.96
C GLY A 154 -12.10 13.75 -12.37
N ILE A 155 -13.10 12.87 -12.39
CA ILE A 155 -12.96 11.50 -12.90
C ILE A 155 -12.64 11.51 -14.41
N LEU A 156 -13.34 12.32 -15.20
CA LEU A 156 -13.07 12.50 -16.62
C LEU A 156 -11.68 13.11 -16.87
N TYR A 157 -11.26 14.04 -16.03
CA TYR A 157 -9.91 14.62 -16.08
C TYR A 157 -8.84 13.55 -15.87
N GLY A 158 -8.98 12.69 -14.85
CA GLY A 158 -8.07 11.57 -14.62
C GLY A 158 -8.08 10.50 -15.72
N LEU A 159 -9.17 10.40 -16.48
CA LEU A 159 -9.24 9.53 -17.66
C LEU A 159 -8.45 10.13 -18.82
N GLY A 160 -8.59 11.43 -19.03
CA GLY A 160 -7.99 12.17 -20.13
C GLY A 160 -6.52 12.53 -19.95
N VAL A 161 -5.97 12.42 -18.74
CA VAL A 161 -4.56 12.73 -18.44
C VAL A 161 -3.86 11.51 -17.84
N ASP A 162 -2.77 11.08 -18.45
CA ASP A 162 -1.82 10.13 -17.88
C ASP A 162 -0.52 10.82 -17.42
N PRO A 163 -0.39 11.16 -16.13
CA PRO A 163 0.78 11.91 -15.65
C PRO A 163 2.09 11.11 -15.66
N LEU A 164 2.06 9.78 -15.89
CA LEU A 164 3.25 8.94 -15.94
C LEU A 164 3.70 8.62 -17.37
N ALA A 165 2.79 8.69 -18.33
CA ALA A 165 3.07 8.37 -19.73
C ALA A 165 3.12 9.61 -20.64
N GLU A 166 2.46 10.70 -20.26
CA GLU A 166 2.45 11.95 -21.02
C GLU A 166 3.52 12.93 -20.53
N ASP A 167 3.95 13.84 -21.40
CA ASP A 167 4.83 14.96 -21.05
C ASP A 167 4.04 16.10 -20.37
N GLN A 168 3.17 15.74 -19.43
CA GLN A 168 2.31 16.63 -18.67
C GLN A 168 2.39 16.29 -17.17
N PRO A 169 3.51 16.64 -16.49
CA PRO A 169 3.77 16.20 -15.12
C PRO A 169 2.88 16.84 -14.05
N LEU A 170 2.00 17.80 -14.43
CA LEU A 170 1.14 18.56 -13.52
C LEU A 170 1.90 19.18 -12.33
N THR A 171 3.15 19.60 -12.58
CA THR A 171 4.06 20.12 -11.55
C THR A 171 3.44 21.28 -10.79
N GLY A 172 3.49 21.19 -9.45
CA GLY A 172 2.96 22.22 -8.55
C GLY A 172 1.44 22.18 -8.33
N GLN A 173 0.70 21.33 -9.04
CA GLN A 173 -0.73 21.13 -8.79
C GLN A 173 -0.96 20.06 -7.74
N THR A 174 -2.01 20.23 -6.94
CA THR A 174 -2.32 19.41 -5.78
C THR A 174 -3.75 18.85 -5.84
N LEU A 175 -4.07 17.92 -4.94
CA LEU A 175 -5.46 17.46 -4.78
C LEU A 175 -6.40 18.60 -4.35
N ASP A 176 -5.89 19.59 -3.61
CA ASP A 176 -6.67 20.77 -3.24
C ASP A 176 -7.13 21.56 -4.47
N ASP A 177 -6.24 21.75 -5.45
CA ASP A 177 -6.56 22.45 -6.70
C ASP A 177 -7.70 21.78 -7.47
N LEU A 178 -7.67 20.44 -7.57
CA LEU A 178 -8.72 19.66 -8.23
C LEU A 178 -10.07 19.76 -7.50
N THR A 179 -10.04 19.77 -6.17
CA THR A 179 -11.25 19.68 -5.33
C THR A 179 -11.75 21.02 -4.81
N ARG A 180 -11.12 22.14 -5.22
CA ARG A 180 -11.40 23.49 -4.74
C ARG A 180 -12.85 23.94 -4.90
N THR A 181 -13.48 23.54 -6.01
CA THR A 181 -14.88 23.88 -6.32
C THR A 181 -15.87 22.80 -5.88
N TRP A 182 -15.37 21.74 -5.24
CA TRP A 182 -16.22 20.65 -4.78
C TRP A 182 -16.87 21.03 -3.46
N SER A 183 -18.06 20.50 -3.24
CA SER A 183 -18.78 20.71 -1.99
C SER A 183 -18.05 20.02 -0.83
N PRO A 184 -18.29 20.46 0.42
CA PRO A 184 -17.61 19.88 1.59
C PRO A 184 -17.76 18.36 1.70
N ALA A 185 -18.92 17.81 1.36
CA ALA A 185 -19.14 16.36 1.44
C ALA A 185 -18.32 15.58 0.41
N LEU A 186 -18.31 16.02 -0.86
CA LEU A 186 -17.56 15.35 -1.92
C LEU A 186 -16.05 15.51 -1.76
N ARG A 187 -15.61 16.69 -1.32
CA ARG A 187 -14.20 16.93 -0.96
C ARG A 187 -13.80 16.04 0.21
N ALA A 188 -14.61 15.93 1.26
CA ALA A 188 -14.34 15.02 2.39
C ALA A 188 -14.29 13.55 1.96
N PHE A 189 -15.14 13.12 1.03
CA PHE A 189 -15.12 11.77 0.48
C PHE A 189 -13.78 11.45 -0.21
N VAL A 190 -13.33 12.28 -1.14
CA VAL A 190 -12.08 12.05 -1.88
C VAL A 190 -10.85 12.28 -1.01
N VAL A 191 -10.81 13.35 -0.21
CA VAL A 191 -9.67 13.61 0.70
C VAL A 191 -9.55 12.50 1.75
N GLY A 192 -10.67 11.99 2.27
CA GLY A 192 -10.67 10.85 3.19
C GLY A 192 -10.06 9.60 2.54
N LEU A 193 -10.46 9.29 1.31
CA LEU A 193 -9.87 8.19 0.54
C LEU A 193 -8.36 8.38 0.33
N THR A 194 -7.96 9.55 -0.14
CA THR A 194 -6.55 9.84 -0.45
C THR A 194 -5.68 9.81 0.80
N ARG A 195 -6.18 10.30 1.95
CA ARG A 195 -5.44 10.24 3.22
C ARG A 195 -5.12 8.81 3.65
N ASN A 196 -5.99 7.84 3.37
CA ASN A 196 -5.71 6.44 3.65
C ASN A 196 -4.54 5.89 2.81
N GLY A 197 -4.33 6.41 1.59
CA GLY A 197 -3.25 5.96 0.71
C GLY A 197 -1.94 6.75 0.84
N MET A 198 -2.04 8.07 1.06
CA MET A 198 -0.90 9.00 0.98
C MET A 198 -0.50 9.62 2.33
N ALA A 199 -1.31 9.46 3.38
CA ALA A 199 -1.07 10.01 4.72
C ALA A 199 -0.71 11.52 4.76
N ALA A 200 -1.18 12.29 3.78
CA ALA A 200 -0.88 13.72 3.63
C ALA A 200 -2.17 14.56 3.50
N PRO A 201 -2.16 15.83 3.90
CA PRO A 201 -3.27 16.74 3.64
C PRO A 201 -3.38 17.07 2.14
N ALA A 202 -4.54 17.57 1.69
CA ALA A 202 -4.85 17.65 0.26
C ALA A 202 -3.93 18.62 -0.51
N GLU A 203 -3.50 19.68 0.17
CA GLU A 203 -2.55 20.69 -0.28
C GLU A 203 -1.12 20.16 -0.46
N GLU A 204 -0.79 19.00 0.13
CA GLU A 204 0.54 18.36 0.00
C GLU A 204 0.51 17.15 -0.95
N VAL A 205 -0.66 16.65 -1.34
CA VAL A 205 -0.78 15.54 -2.27
C VAL A 205 -0.60 16.04 -3.70
N PRO A 206 0.46 15.63 -4.42
CA PRO A 206 0.64 16.01 -5.82
C PRO A 206 -0.51 15.47 -6.68
N LEU A 207 -1.09 16.31 -7.53
CA LEU A 207 -2.21 15.93 -8.39
C LEU A 207 -1.85 14.77 -9.31
N ALA A 208 -0.65 14.78 -9.89
CA ALA A 208 -0.11 13.67 -10.68
C ALA A 208 -0.12 12.35 -9.92
N GLY A 209 0.29 12.34 -8.65
CA GLY A 209 0.28 11.14 -7.80
C GLY A 209 -1.14 10.64 -7.53
N PHE A 210 -2.07 11.55 -7.27
CA PHE A 210 -3.49 11.20 -7.06
C PHE A 210 -4.14 10.63 -8.34
N LEU A 211 -3.90 11.23 -9.52
CA LEU A 211 -4.43 10.70 -10.78
C LEU A 211 -3.80 9.35 -11.13
N ALA A 212 -2.49 9.19 -10.95
CA ALA A 212 -1.82 7.90 -11.13
C ALA A 212 -2.41 6.83 -10.20
N PHE A 213 -2.70 7.18 -8.94
CA PHE A 213 -3.39 6.31 -7.99
C PHE A 213 -4.77 5.89 -8.51
N LEU A 214 -5.62 6.83 -8.92
CA LEU A 214 -6.95 6.52 -9.45
C LEU A 214 -6.86 5.59 -10.67
N ARG A 215 -5.97 5.93 -11.63
CA ARG A 215 -5.72 5.15 -12.85
C ARG A 215 -5.31 3.71 -12.55
N PHE A 216 -4.37 3.53 -11.62
CA PHE A 216 -3.84 2.23 -11.26
C PHE A 216 -4.87 1.36 -10.52
N TYR A 217 -5.56 1.94 -9.53
CA TYR A 217 -6.38 1.16 -8.61
C TYR A 217 -7.84 0.99 -9.02
N THR A 218 -8.45 1.88 -9.82
CA THR A 218 -9.91 1.78 -10.03
C THR A 218 -10.41 2.36 -11.34
N LEU A 219 -9.87 3.49 -11.79
CA LEU A 219 -10.44 4.27 -12.88
C LEU A 219 -10.49 3.51 -14.21
N LEU A 220 -9.41 2.84 -14.58
CA LEU A 220 -9.35 2.11 -15.86
C LEU A 220 -9.96 0.71 -15.76
N ARG A 221 -10.03 0.16 -14.55
CA ARG A 221 -10.48 -1.21 -14.27
C ARG A 221 -11.11 -1.29 -12.89
N ARG A 222 -12.43 -1.50 -12.82
CA ARG A 222 -13.18 -1.57 -11.55
C ARG A 222 -12.72 -2.72 -10.64
N ASP A 223 -12.28 -3.84 -11.23
CA ASP A 223 -11.81 -5.03 -10.52
C ASP A 223 -10.44 -4.81 -9.86
N ASN A 224 -9.67 -3.81 -10.30
CA ASN A 224 -8.40 -3.46 -9.64
C ASN A 224 -8.61 -2.93 -8.22
N TRP A 225 -9.79 -2.38 -7.92
CA TRP A 225 -10.08 -1.79 -6.62
C TRP A 225 -10.26 -2.84 -5.53
N GLN A 226 -10.50 -4.09 -5.93
CA GLN A 226 -10.60 -5.20 -4.99
C GLN A 226 -9.23 -5.49 -4.36
N PHE A 227 -9.25 -5.70 -3.05
CA PHE A 227 -8.07 -6.05 -2.27
C PHE A 227 -8.39 -7.13 -1.25
N SER A 228 -7.33 -7.67 -0.66
CA SER A 228 -7.40 -8.68 0.38
C SER A 228 -6.40 -8.35 1.49
N TYR A 229 -6.69 -8.79 2.70
CA TYR A 229 -5.80 -8.71 3.85
C TYR A 229 -4.93 -9.97 3.94
N LEU A 230 -3.86 -9.87 4.71
CA LEU A 230 -3.11 -11.03 5.15
C LEU A 230 -3.92 -11.82 6.19
N PRO A 231 -3.76 -13.16 6.25
CA PRO A 231 -4.47 -13.99 7.24
C PRO A 231 -3.97 -13.82 8.68
N ALA A 232 -2.80 -13.21 8.85
CA ALA A 232 -2.17 -12.87 10.12
C ALA A 232 -1.36 -11.57 9.94
N ASP A 233 -0.61 -11.15 10.96
CA ASP A 233 0.28 -10.01 10.87
C ASP A 233 1.32 -10.16 9.74
N GLY A 234 1.80 -9.02 9.24
CA GLY A 234 2.75 -8.98 8.13
C GLY A 234 4.11 -9.63 8.37
N GLY A 235 4.50 -9.83 9.63
CA GLY A 235 5.66 -10.62 10.01
C GLY A 235 5.41 -12.09 9.71
N THR A 236 4.42 -12.66 10.42
CA THR A 236 4.06 -14.08 10.36
C THR A 236 3.60 -14.51 8.96
N ALA A 237 2.76 -13.70 8.31
CA ALA A 237 2.14 -14.06 7.03
C ALA A 237 3.05 -13.85 5.81
N LEU A 238 4.12 -13.05 5.92
CA LEU A 238 4.90 -12.65 4.75
C LEU A 238 6.41 -12.53 5.00
N SER A 239 6.83 -11.68 5.93
CA SER A 239 8.24 -11.32 6.08
C SER A 239 9.10 -12.47 6.61
N GLU A 240 8.60 -13.23 7.58
CA GLU A 240 9.29 -14.39 8.15
C GLU A 240 9.38 -15.57 7.14
N PRO A 241 8.30 -15.96 6.42
CA PRO A 241 8.39 -16.91 5.32
C PRO A 241 9.39 -16.50 4.22
N LEU A 242 9.45 -15.21 3.88
CA LEU A 242 10.43 -14.69 2.92
C LEU A 242 11.86 -14.92 3.42
N VAL A 243 12.16 -14.59 4.68
CA VAL A 243 13.49 -14.84 5.27
C VAL A 243 13.83 -16.32 5.24
N ALA A 244 12.92 -17.19 5.66
CA ALA A 244 13.15 -18.63 5.62
C ALA A 244 13.47 -19.12 4.20
N LYS A 245 12.75 -18.61 3.19
CA LYS A 245 13.00 -18.95 1.78
C LYS A 245 14.34 -18.43 1.28
N ILE A 246 14.72 -17.19 1.63
CA ILE A 246 16.01 -16.60 1.28
C ILE A 246 17.15 -17.46 1.86
N THR A 247 17.05 -17.87 3.13
CA THR A 247 18.06 -18.70 3.79
C THR A 247 18.15 -20.08 3.17
N ALA A 248 17.02 -20.71 2.83
CA ALA A 248 17.01 -21.99 2.12
C ALA A 248 17.66 -21.94 0.73
N LEU A 249 17.71 -20.76 0.10
CA LEU A 249 18.35 -20.52 -1.20
C LEU A 249 19.81 -20.02 -1.08
N GLY A 250 20.40 -20.07 0.12
CA GLY A 250 21.81 -19.70 0.34
C GLY A 250 22.05 -18.21 0.64
N GLY A 251 20.98 -17.40 0.75
CA GLY A 251 21.08 -16.04 1.27
C GLY A 251 21.24 -16.00 2.79
N THR A 252 21.67 -14.86 3.34
CA THR A 252 21.76 -14.64 4.79
C THR A 252 21.05 -13.36 5.17
N VAL A 253 20.36 -13.38 6.30
CA VAL A 253 19.66 -12.22 6.87
C VAL A 253 20.20 -12.02 8.28
N THR A 254 20.75 -10.84 8.54
CA THR A 254 21.33 -10.46 9.83
C THR A 254 20.52 -9.30 10.40
N LEU A 255 19.83 -9.58 11.51
CA LEU A 255 19.16 -8.56 12.32
C LEU A 255 20.17 -7.83 13.22
N ASN A 256 19.74 -6.76 13.87
CA ASN A 256 20.58 -5.95 14.75
C ASN A 256 21.88 -5.47 14.06
N ALA A 257 21.82 -5.15 12.77
CA ALA A 257 22.94 -4.72 11.96
C ALA A 257 22.62 -3.37 11.31
N ARG A 258 22.77 -2.30 12.09
CA ARG A 258 22.57 -0.93 11.58
C ARG A 258 23.81 -0.49 10.83
N VAL A 259 23.68 -0.40 9.51
CA VAL A 259 24.70 0.24 8.67
C VAL A 259 24.75 1.73 8.97
N THR A 260 25.93 2.26 9.27
CA THR A 260 26.16 3.67 9.59
C THR A 260 26.90 4.39 8.46
N ASP A 261 27.81 3.70 7.78
CA ASP A 261 28.69 4.31 6.77
C ASP A 261 28.95 3.38 5.59
N LEU A 262 29.10 4.01 4.42
CA LEU A 262 29.41 3.38 3.14
C LEU A 262 30.63 4.09 2.53
N GLU A 263 31.69 3.35 2.27
CA GLU A 263 32.89 3.88 1.62
C GLU A 263 33.15 3.14 0.31
N GLN A 264 33.30 3.91 -0.78
CA GLN A 264 33.67 3.35 -2.07
C GLN A 264 35.18 3.09 -2.09
N THR A 265 35.55 1.85 -2.41
CA THR A 265 36.94 1.41 -2.56
C THR A 265 37.23 1.10 -4.05
N PRO A 266 38.50 0.99 -4.46
CA PRO A 266 38.83 0.64 -5.85
C PRO A 266 38.23 -0.70 -6.33
N ASN A 267 37.91 -1.61 -5.41
CA ASN A 267 37.45 -2.97 -5.71
C ASN A 267 35.99 -3.23 -5.27
N GLY A 268 35.25 -2.21 -4.85
CA GLY A 268 33.86 -2.36 -4.40
C GLY A 268 33.47 -1.40 -3.28
N TRP A 269 32.70 -1.88 -2.33
CA TRP A 269 32.19 -1.08 -1.21
C TRP A 269 32.63 -1.68 0.13
N GLN A 270 33.06 -0.80 1.04
CA GLN A 270 33.28 -1.11 2.44
C GLN A 270 32.10 -0.56 3.26
N ILE A 271 31.61 -1.35 4.20
CA ILE A 271 30.35 -1.12 4.89
C ILE A 271 30.60 -1.23 6.39
N HIS A 272 30.27 -0.17 7.13
CA HIS A 272 30.38 -0.16 8.59
C HIS A 272 28.99 -0.37 9.19
N ALA A 273 28.86 -1.38 10.04
CA ALA A 273 27.62 -1.70 10.74
C ALA A 273 27.86 -1.82 12.23
N THR A 274 26.88 -1.38 13.01
CA THR A 274 26.86 -1.46 14.47
C THR A 274 25.69 -2.35 14.91
N SER A 275 25.89 -3.05 16.03
CA SER A 275 24.84 -3.78 16.73
C SER A 275 24.43 -3.02 17.98
N LEU A 276 23.13 -2.95 18.26
CA LEU A 276 22.65 -2.49 19.56
C LEU A 276 23.04 -3.53 20.62
N ASN A 277 23.64 -3.07 21.72
CA ASN A 277 23.76 -3.90 22.91
C ASN A 277 22.35 -4.05 23.50
N THR A 278 21.73 -5.20 23.28
CA THR A 278 20.42 -5.58 23.81
C THR A 278 20.56 -6.38 25.09
#